data_AF-A0A2N8LYZ9-F1
#
_entry.id   AF-A0A2N8LYZ9-F1
#
_cell.length_a   1.000
_cell.length_b   1.000
_cell.length_c   1.000
_cell.angle_alpha   90.00
_cell.angle_beta   90.00
_cell.angle_gamma   90.00
#
_symmetry.space_group_name_H-M   'P 1'
#
loop_
_entity.id
_entity.type
_entity.pdbx_description
1 polymer ?
#
loop_
_entity_poly.entity_id
_entity_poly.type
_entity_poly.pdbx_seq_one_letter_code
_entity_poly.pdbx_strand_id
1 'polypeptide(L)'
;MLERLKTVLQVIYLVFNEGYLSARGDSTLRQDLSEEAIRLAELLNALLPEPQPEAMGLLALMLLHHARRHTRLSVDGELVLLEEQDRSQWDQEEIQRADQLIRHALRSQRFGPYTLQAAIAAVHALSPSSDATDWHEIVGLYDVLLQHMPTPVVALNRAGA
;
A
#
# COMPACT_ATOMS: atom_id res chain seq x y z
N MET A 1 5.63 -23.38 -6.29
CA MET A 1 5.61 -22.10 -7.04
C MET A 1 5.02 -20.98 -6.19
N LEU A 2 3.85 -21.18 -5.56
CA LEU A 2 3.22 -20.20 -4.66
C LEU A 2 4.11 -19.75 -3.48
N GLU A 3 4.82 -20.67 -2.82
CA GLU A 3 5.76 -20.31 -1.74
C GLU A 3 6.88 -19.39 -2.22
N ARG A 4 7.44 -19.65 -3.42
CA ARG A 4 8.47 -18.78 -4.01
C ARG A 4 7.92 -17.39 -4.30
N LEU A 5 6.71 -17.30 -4.85
CA LEU A 5 6.06 -16.02 -5.11
C LEU A 5 5.84 -15.25 -3.81
N LYS A 6 5.34 -15.90 -2.76
CA LYS A 6 5.15 -15.28 -1.44
C LYS A 6 6.46 -14.70 -0.88
N THR A 7 7.56 -15.45 -0.97
CA THR A 7 8.88 -14.94 -0.57
C THR A 7 9.31 -13.73 -1.41
N VAL A 8 9.12 -13.78 -2.74
CA VAL A 8 9.46 -12.64 -3.61
C VAL A 8 8.66 -11.39 -3.26
N LEU A 9 7.34 -11.54 -3.06
CA LEU A 9 6.48 -10.42 -2.65
C LEU A 9 6.94 -9.83 -1.31
N GLN A 10 7.29 -10.67 -0.34
CA GLN A 10 7.81 -10.22 0.95
C GLN A 10 9.14 -9.46 0.80
N VAL A 11 10.07 -9.94 -0.03
CA VAL A 11 11.35 -9.26 -0.28
C VAL A 11 11.12 -7.91 -0.95
N ILE A 12 10.27 -7.84 -1.97
CA ILE A 12 9.93 -6.58 -2.64
C ILE A 12 9.33 -5.58 -1.63
N TYR A 13 8.41 -6.04 -0.78
CA TYR A 13 7.79 -5.17 0.22
C TYR A 13 8.78 -4.68 1.29
N LEU A 14 9.75 -5.51 1.68
CA LEU A 14 10.82 -5.11 2.60
C LEU A 14 11.72 -4.02 1.98
N VAL A 15 12.11 -4.17 0.71
CA VAL A 15 12.89 -3.16 -0.01
C VAL A 15 12.12 -1.84 -0.09
N PHE A 16 10.82 -1.90 -0.39
CA PHE A 16 9.96 -0.73 -0.39
C PHE A 16 9.93 -0.05 0.98
N ASN A 17 9.68 -0.80 2.06
CA ASN A 17 9.61 -0.24 3.41
C ASN A 17 10.91 0.40 3.87
N GLU A 18 12.07 -0.13 3.47
CA GLU A 18 13.37 0.47 3.79
C GLU A 18 13.54 1.85 3.13
N GLY A 19 13.15 1.97 1.86
CA GLY A 19 13.10 3.25 1.15
C GLY A 19 12.04 4.19 1.75
N TYR A 20 10.91 3.65 2.17
CA TYR A 20 9.75 4.41 2.62
C TYR A 20 9.88 4.95 4.06
N LEU A 21 10.41 4.20 5.02
CA LEU A 21 10.40 4.60 6.43
C LEU A 21 11.53 5.56 6.83
N SER A 22 12.50 5.77 5.94
CA SER A 22 13.71 6.54 6.25
C SER A 22 13.47 8.06 6.24
N ALA A 23 12.99 8.61 7.36
CA ALA A 23 12.80 10.05 7.54
C ALA A 23 14.13 10.84 7.74
N ARG A 24 15.25 10.17 8.05
CA ARG A 24 16.54 10.81 8.36
C ARG A 24 17.73 9.98 7.85
N GLY A 25 18.09 10.18 6.59
CA GLY A 25 19.25 9.55 5.92
C GLY A 25 19.35 10.05 4.48
N ASP A 26 20.51 9.87 3.86
CA ASP A 26 20.83 10.36 2.49
C ASP A 26 19.64 10.12 1.52
N SER A 27 18.88 11.18 1.25
CA SER A 27 17.49 11.10 0.78
C SER A 27 17.38 10.57 -0.64
N THR A 28 18.42 10.80 -1.44
CA THR A 28 18.45 10.45 -2.87
C THR A 28 18.56 8.94 -3.06
N LEU A 29 19.53 8.28 -2.41
CA LEU A 29 19.78 6.82 -2.54
C LEU A 29 18.61 5.93 -2.08
N ARG A 30 17.63 6.48 -1.35
CA ARG A 30 16.53 5.70 -0.74
C ARG A 30 15.17 5.98 -1.38
N GLN A 31 14.94 7.14 -1.99
CA GLN A 31 13.84 7.31 -2.95
C GLN A 31 14.00 6.30 -4.09
N ASP A 32 15.23 6.11 -4.56
CA ASP A 32 15.61 5.10 -5.55
C ASP A 32 15.14 3.68 -5.16
N LEU A 33 15.12 3.32 -3.86
CA LEU A 33 14.68 1.99 -3.40
C LEU A 33 13.17 1.79 -3.47
N SER A 34 12.38 2.82 -3.16
CA SER A 34 10.91 2.71 -3.23
C SER A 34 10.47 2.61 -4.69
N GLU A 35 11.07 3.42 -5.56
CA GLU A 35 10.83 3.39 -7.01
C GLU A 35 11.29 2.06 -7.62
N GLU A 36 12.47 1.55 -7.23
CA GLU A 36 12.95 0.25 -7.71
C GLU A 36 12.05 -0.90 -7.23
N ALA A 37 11.55 -0.87 -5.99
CA ALA A 37 10.61 -1.88 -5.51
C ALA A 37 9.29 -1.86 -6.31
N ILE A 38 8.78 -0.67 -6.65
CA ILE A 38 7.63 -0.51 -7.54
C ILE A 38 7.95 -1.12 -8.92
N ARG A 39 9.08 -0.77 -9.52
CA ARG A 39 9.53 -1.31 -10.82
C ARG A 39 9.62 -2.84 -10.80
N LEU A 40 10.16 -3.42 -9.72
CA LEU A 40 10.24 -4.87 -9.54
C LEU A 40 8.86 -5.53 -9.42
N ALA A 41 7.91 -4.91 -8.70
CA ALA A 41 6.54 -5.40 -8.62
C ALA A 41 5.80 -5.29 -9.96
N GLU A 42 6.02 -4.24 -10.73
CA GLU A 42 5.48 -4.11 -12.10
C GLU A 42 6.01 -5.22 -13.00
N LEU A 43 7.33 -5.44 -12.98
CA LEU A 43 7.97 -6.49 -13.77
C LEU A 43 7.45 -7.87 -13.36
N LEU A 44 7.29 -8.11 -12.05
CA LEU A 44 6.71 -9.36 -11.55
C LEU A 44 5.29 -9.57 -12.07
N ASN A 45 4.43 -8.54 -12.01
CA ASN A 45 3.06 -8.63 -12.53
C ASN A 45 3.03 -8.87 -14.05
N ALA A 46 3.97 -8.30 -14.80
CA ALA A 46 4.05 -8.46 -16.26
C ALA A 46 4.60 -9.83 -16.70
N LEU A 47 5.49 -10.44 -15.90
CA LEU A 47 6.16 -11.70 -16.24
C LEU A 47 5.46 -12.95 -15.69
N LEU A 48 4.51 -12.79 -14.76
CA LEU A 48 3.75 -13.93 -14.23
C LEU A 48 2.87 -14.54 -15.34
N PRO A 49 2.88 -15.88 -15.51
CA PRO A 49 2.12 -16.55 -16.57
C PRO A 49 0.60 -16.44 -16.39
N GLU A 50 0.15 -16.27 -15.14
CA GLU A 50 -1.25 -16.02 -14.79
C GLU A 50 -1.33 -14.85 -13.80
N PRO A 51 -2.32 -13.95 -13.91
CA PRO A 51 -2.50 -12.86 -12.98
C PRO A 51 -2.64 -13.35 -11.53
N GLN A 52 -1.82 -12.80 -10.64
CA GLN A 52 -1.81 -13.15 -9.21
C GLN A 52 -2.36 -11.97 -8.38
N PRO A 53 -3.52 -12.13 -7.71
CA PRO A 53 -4.17 -11.06 -6.96
C PRO A 53 -3.27 -10.41 -5.90
N GLU A 54 -2.44 -11.20 -5.21
CA GLU A 54 -1.51 -10.68 -4.20
C GLU A 54 -0.33 -9.89 -4.80
N ALA A 55 0.10 -10.20 -6.02
CA ALA A 55 1.11 -9.39 -6.71
C ALA A 55 0.54 -8.04 -7.14
N MET A 56 -0.71 -8.02 -7.59
CA MET A 56 -1.43 -6.79 -7.92
C MET A 56 -1.71 -5.95 -6.66
N GLY A 57 -2.12 -6.62 -5.58
CA GLY A 57 -2.34 -6.01 -4.27
C GLY A 57 -1.09 -5.36 -3.71
N LEU A 58 0.07 -6.05 -3.79
CA LEU A 58 1.32 -5.48 -3.33
C LEU A 58 1.73 -4.24 -4.14
N LEU A 59 1.64 -4.31 -5.48
CA LEU A 59 1.93 -3.16 -6.33
C LEU A 59 1.00 -1.97 -5.99
N ALA A 60 -0.29 -2.22 -5.84
CA ALA A 60 -1.26 -1.20 -5.47
C ALA A 60 -0.97 -0.57 -4.11
N LEU A 61 -0.63 -1.37 -3.09
CA LEU A 61 -0.27 -0.88 -1.77
C LEU A 61 0.95 0.06 -1.82
N MET A 62 1.98 -0.34 -2.56
CA MET A 62 3.19 0.47 -2.73
C MET A 62 2.91 1.77 -3.49
N LEU A 63 2.13 1.72 -4.57
CA LEU A 63 1.70 2.92 -5.30
C LEU A 63 0.93 3.90 -4.40
N LEU A 64 -0.01 3.42 -3.59
CA LEU A 64 -0.78 4.29 -2.66
C LEU A 64 0.11 4.92 -1.59
N HIS A 65 1.10 4.18 -1.10
CA HIS A 65 2.07 4.72 -0.15
C HIS A 65 3.00 5.74 -0.80
N HIS A 66 3.44 5.48 -2.04
CA HIS A 66 4.32 6.34 -2.81
C HIS A 66 3.61 7.62 -3.28
N ALA A 67 2.32 7.56 -3.58
CA ALA A 67 1.54 8.70 -4.05
C ALA A 67 1.55 9.90 -3.09
N ARG A 68 1.69 9.63 -1.79
CA ARG A 68 1.74 10.65 -0.73
C ARG A 68 3.15 11.08 -0.32
N ARG A 69 4.20 10.58 -0.98
CA ARG A 69 5.62 10.74 -0.57
C ARG A 69 6.03 12.18 -0.23
N HIS A 70 5.55 13.15 -1.01
CA HIS A 70 5.90 14.58 -0.85
C HIS A 70 5.22 15.26 0.33
N THR A 71 4.24 14.62 0.96
CA THR A 71 3.46 15.20 2.06
C THR A 71 3.76 14.57 3.42
N ARG A 72 4.63 13.56 3.46
CA ARG A 72 4.89 12.78 4.69
C ARG A 72 5.79 13.46 5.70
N LEU A 73 6.59 14.42 5.25
CA LEU A 73 7.50 15.17 6.11
C LEU A 73 7.13 16.66 6.06
N SER A 74 7.18 17.30 7.21
CA SER A 74 7.12 18.76 7.28
C SER A 74 8.40 19.36 6.71
N VAL A 75 8.42 20.69 6.56
CA VAL A 75 9.64 21.44 6.18
C VAL A 75 10.79 21.20 7.17
N ASP A 76 10.47 20.89 8.42
CA ASP A 76 11.44 20.58 9.48
C ASP A 76 11.88 19.10 9.49
N GLY A 77 11.36 18.27 8.58
CA GLY A 77 11.68 16.85 8.47
C GLY A 77 10.98 15.96 9.50
N GLU A 78 9.90 16.45 10.12
CA GLU A 78 9.07 15.68 11.06
C GLU A 78 7.93 14.95 10.34
N LEU A 79 7.53 13.78 10.85
CA LEU A 79 6.43 13.01 10.27
C LEU A 79 5.11 13.76 10.42
N VAL A 80 4.37 13.89 9.32
CA VAL A 80 3.04 14.50 9.26
C VAL A 80 1.98 13.42 9.38
N LEU A 81 0.98 13.60 10.27
CA LEU A 81 -0.13 12.67 10.44
C LEU A 81 -0.94 12.55 9.14
N LEU A 82 -1.48 11.36 8.85
CA LEU A 82 -2.20 11.11 7.59
C LEU A 82 -3.35 12.11 7.34
N GLU A 83 -4.05 12.50 8.41
CA GLU A 83 -5.16 13.48 8.35
C GLU A 83 -4.70 14.92 8.10
N GLU A 84 -3.44 15.24 8.40
CA GLU A 84 -2.82 16.55 8.21
C GLU A 84 -2.08 16.67 6.86
N GLN A 85 -1.92 15.56 6.15
CA GLN A 85 -1.27 15.56 4.84
C GLN A 85 -2.16 16.23 3.78
N ASP A 86 -1.57 17.15 3.01
CA ASP A 86 -2.26 17.84 1.92
C ASP A 86 -2.56 16.89 0.75
N ARG A 87 -3.77 16.35 0.71
CA ARG A 87 -4.22 15.40 -0.31
C ARG A 87 -4.20 15.97 -1.73
N SER A 88 -4.19 17.29 -1.90
CA SER A 88 -4.10 17.91 -3.23
C SER A 88 -2.73 17.72 -3.89
N GLN A 89 -1.71 17.41 -3.09
CA GLN A 89 -0.35 17.12 -3.55
C GLN A 89 -0.10 15.61 -3.75
N TRP A 90 -1.10 14.77 -3.57
CA TRP A 90 -0.97 13.34 -3.79
C TRP A 90 -1.01 13.01 -5.28
N ASP A 91 -0.17 12.05 -5.68
CA ASP A 91 -0.07 11.58 -7.06
C ASP A 91 -1.35 10.83 -7.49
N GLN A 92 -2.22 11.55 -8.22
CA GLN A 92 -3.52 11.02 -8.62
C GLN A 92 -3.41 9.89 -9.64
N GLU A 93 -2.34 9.86 -10.45
CA GLU A 93 -2.13 8.79 -11.43
C GLU A 93 -1.80 7.47 -10.73
N GLU A 94 -0.91 7.51 -9.73
CA GLU A 94 -0.59 6.34 -8.90
C GLU A 94 -1.82 5.82 -8.13
N ILE A 95 -2.63 6.73 -7.57
CA ILE A 95 -3.87 6.37 -6.85
C ILE A 95 -4.86 5.68 -7.79
N GLN A 96 -5.13 6.25 -8.97
CA GLN A 96 -6.07 5.65 -9.93
C GLN A 96 -5.58 4.30 -10.43
N ARG A 97 -4.28 4.16 -10.68
CA ARG A 97 -3.68 2.89 -11.09
C ARG A 97 -3.80 1.82 -10.00
N ALA A 98 -3.57 2.20 -8.74
CA ALA A 98 -3.74 1.30 -7.60
C ALA A 98 -5.20 0.83 -7.46
N ASP A 99 -6.18 1.74 -7.59
CA ASP A 99 -7.61 1.40 -7.54
C ASP A 99 -7.99 0.36 -8.62
N GLN A 100 -7.50 0.51 -9.85
CA GLN A 100 -7.73 -0.46 -10.92
C GLN A 100 -7.17 -1.85 -10.59
N LEU A 101 -5.95 -1.91 -10.04
CA LEU A 101 -5.30 -3.15 -9.61
C LEU A 101 -6.08 -3.83 -8.48
N ILE A 102 -6.52 -3.06 -7.47
CA ILE A 102 -7.29 -3.56 -6.33
C ILE A 102 -8.62 -4.14 -6.81
N ARG A 103 -9.37 -3.40 -7.63
CA ARG A 103 -10.65 -3.87 -8.19
C ARG A 103 -10.47 -5.17 -8.97
N HIS A 104 -9.39 -5.30 -9.74
CA HIS A 104 -9.10 -6.54 -10.46
C HIS A 104 -8.75 -7.70 -9.51
N ALA A 105 -7.91 -7.46 -8.51
CA ALA A 105 -7.53 -8.46 -7.51
C ALA A 105 -8.74 -8.96 -6.71
N LEU A 106 -9.62 -8.06 -6.24
CA LEU A 106 -10.81 -8.42 -5.45
C LEU A 106 -11.83 -9.24 -6.26
N ARG A 107 -12.00 -8.95 -7.55
CA ARG A 107 -12.89 -9.74 -8.44
C ARG A 107 -12.47 -11.21 -8.57
N SER A 108 -11.19 -11.52 -8.34
CA SER A 108 -10.70 -12.89 -8.43
C SER A 108 -11.20 -13.82 -7.30
N GLN A 109 -11.68 -13.26 -6.19
CA GLN A 109 -12.01 -13.98 -4.94
C GLN A 109 -10.85 -14.83 -4.37
N ARG A 110 -9.63 -14.64 -4.86
CA ARG A 110 -8.38 -15.30 -4.42
C ARG A 110 -7.41 -14.27 -3.83
N PHE A 111 -7.94 -13.16 -3.34
CA PHE A 111 -7.16 -12.08 -2.72
C PHE A 111 -6.62 -12.51 -1.36
N GLY A 112 -5.58 -11.83 -0.89
CA GLY A 112 -4.95 -12.07 0.40
C GLY A 112 -4.56 -10.79 1.12
N PRO A 113 -3.60 -10.88 2.06
CA PRO A 113 -3.23 -9.76 2.91
C PRO A 113 -2.81 -8.50 2.16
N TYR A 114 -2.02 -8.60 1.09
CA TYR A 114 -1.58 -7.40 0.37
C TYR A 114 -2.73 -6.72 -0.36
N THR A 115 -3.63 -7.47 -0.99
CA THR A 115 -4.83 -6.88 -1.60
C THR A 115 -5.71 -6.19 -0.57
N LEU A 116 -5.90 -6.79 0.62
CA LEU A 116 -6.74 -6.22 1.68
C LEU A 116 -6.11 -4.96 2.29
N GLN A 117 -4.80 -4.96 2.53
CA GLN A 117 -4.08 -3.78 2.99
C GLN A 117 -4.13 -2.65 1.94
N ALA A 118 -3.99 -2.99 0.65
CA ALA A 118 -4.14 -2.02 -0.44
C ALA A 118 -5.55 -1.43 -0.48
N ALA A 119 -6.59 -2.25 -0.30
CA ALA A 119 -7.98 -1.79 -0.25
C ALA A 119 -8.19 -0.80 0.92
N ILE A 120 -7.68 -1.10 2.12
CA ILE A 120 -7.76 -0.20 3.27
C ILE A 120 -7.06 1.14 2.94
N ALA A 121 -5.85 1.08 2.37
CA ALA A 121 -5.13 2.28 1.96
C ALA A 121 -5.88 3.08 0.88
N ALA A 122 -6.60 2.41 -0.03
CA ALA A 122 -7.37 3.05 -1.09
C ALA A 122 -8.58 3.80 -0.55
N VAL A 123 -9.27 3.30 0.48
CA VAL A 123 -10.40 4.02 1.10
C VAL A 123 -9.95 5.38 1.63
N HIS A 124 -8.77 5.45 2.24
CA HIS A 124 -8.16 6.73 2.61
C HIS A 124 -7.79 7.57 1.39
N ALA A 125 -7.08 6.97 0.42
CA ALA A 125 -6.51 7.70 -0.71
C ALA A 125 -7.55 8.30 -1.67
N LEU A 126 -8.69 7.62 -1.85
CA LEU A 126 -9.77 8.03 -2.74
C LEU A 126 -10.76 9.00 -2.08
N SER A 127 -10.70 9.14 -0.76
CA SER A 127 -11.55 10.07 -0.04
C SER A 127 -11.00 11.51 -0.18
N PRO A 128 -11.87 12.53 -0.34
CA PRO A 128 -11.42 13.91 -0.46
C PRO A 128 -10.86 14.50 0.85
N SER A 129 -11.19 13.90 2.01
CA SER A 129 -10.71 14.36 3.33
C SER A 129 -10.73 13.23 4.37
N SER A 130 -10.11 13.45 5.53
CA SER A 130 -10.19 12.48 6.64
C SER A 130 -11.65 12.25 7.07
N ASP A 131 -12.42 13.33 7.23
CA ASP A 131 -13.83 13.27 7.65
C ASP A 131 -14.75 12.57 6.65
N ALA A 132 -14.39 12.59 5.36
CA ALA A 132 -15.14 11.91 4.31
C ALA A 132 -14.67 10.46 4.08
N THR A 133 -13.74 9.95 4.89
CA THR A 133 -13.25 8.57 4.76
C THR A 133 -14.32 7.61 5.27
N ASP A 134 -14.61 6.55 4.51
CA ASP A 134 -15.58 5.53 4.94
C ASP A 134 -14.95 4.58 5.97
N TRP A 135 -15.03 4.96 7.24
CA TRP A 135 -14.53 4.17 8.36
C TRP A 135 -15.25 2.83 8.51
N HIS A 136 -16.53 2.74 8.11
CA HIS A 136 -17.25 1.45 8.16
C HIS A 136 -16.66 0.45 7.16
N GLU A 137 -16.31 0.92 5.95
CA GLU A 137 -15.60 0.10 4.97
C GLU A 137 -14.22 -0.34 5.48
N ILE A 138 -13.45 0.58 6.08
CA ILE A 138 -12.14 0.26 6.66
C ILE A 138 -12.24 -0.83 7.74
N VAL A 139 -13.17 -0.69 8.69
CA VAL A 139 -13.38 -1.69 9.75
C VAL A 139 -13.75 -3.05 9.13
N GLY A 140 -14.65 -3.07 8.14
CA GLY A 140 -15.03 -4.29 7.44
C GLY A 140 -13.86 -4.95 6.69
N LEU A 141 -12.99 -4.16 6.07
CA LEU A 141 -11.77 -4.68 5.42
C LEU A 141 -10.78 -5.23 6.45
N TYR A 142 -10.63 -4.58 7.62
CA TYR A 142 -9.82 -5.11 8.71
C TYR A 142 -10.39 -6.41 9.30
N ASP A 143 -11.72 -6.55 9.38
CA ASP A 143 -12.37 -7.81 9.78
C ASP A 143 -11.96 -8.97 8.88
N VAL A 144 -11.97 -8.74 7.56
CA VAL A 144 -11.51 -9.74 6.60
C VAL A 144 -10.00 -9.96 6.71
N LEU A 145 -9.20 -8.90 6.83
CA LEU A 145 -7.74 -9.02 6.99
C LEU A 145 -7.36 -9.84 8.22
N LEU A 146 -8.07 -9.68 9.34
CA LEU A 146 -7.82 -10.42 10.57
C LEU A 146 -8.06 -11.93 10.41
N GLN A 147 -9.00 -12.33 9.54
CA GLN A 147 -9.21 -13.74 9.20
C GLN A 147 -8.03 -14.32 8.41
N HIS A 148 -7.40 -13.53 7.55
CA HIS A 148 -6.23 -13.94 6.76
C HIS A 148 -4.90 -13.85 7.54
N MET A 149 -4.78 -12.87 8.44
CA MET A 149 -3.55 -12.52 9.14
C MET A 149 -3.87 -12.16 10.61
N PRO A 150 -4.12 -13.17 11.47
CA PRO A 150 -4.52 -12.97 12.87
C PRO A 150 -3.33 -12.56 13.74
N THR A 151 -2.83 -11.35 13.55
CA THR A 151 -1.69 -10.80 14.30
C THR A 151 -2.14 -9.70 15.25
N PRO A 152 -1.43 -9.50 16.38
CA PRO A 152 -1.72 -8.39 17.30
C PRO A 152 -1.71 -7.01 16.63
N VAL A 153 -0.84 -6.82 15.64
CA VAL A 153 -0.73 -5.55 14.90
C VAL A 153 -1.99 -5.29 14.07
N VAL A 154 -2.52 -6.30 13.36
CA VAL A 154 -3.78 -6.16 12.61
C VAL A 154 -4.95 -5.92 13.56
N ALA A 155 -5.02 -6.61 14.69
CA ALA A 155 -6.07 -6.41 15.69
C ALA A 155 -6.02 -4.99 16.29
N LEU A 156 -4.82 -4.47 16.56
CA LEU A 156 -4.63 -3.11 17.05
C LEU A 156 -5.08 -2.08 16.01
N ASN A 157 -4.64 -2.23 14.76
CA ASN A 157 -5.01 -1.31 13.68
C ASN A 157 -6.53 -1.30 13.45
N ARG A 158 -7.20 -2.46 13.53
CA ARG A 158 -8.66 -2.56 13.48
C ARG A 158 -9.34 -1.81 14.63
N ALA A 159 -8.79 -1.88 15.84
CA ALA A 159 -9.42 -1.26 17.01
C ALA A 159 -9.34 0.28 17.01
N GLY A 160 -8.38 0.85 16.27
CA GLY A 160 -8.24 2.29 16.07
C GLY A 160 -8.90 2.82 14.80
N ALA A 161 -9.51 1.95 13.98
CA ALA A 161 -10.29 2.31 12.80
C ALA A 161 -11.79 2.39 13.15
#